data_AF-A0A521IL21-F1
#
_entry.id   AF-A0A521IL21-F1
#
_cell.length_a   1.000
_cell.length_b   1.000
_cell.length_c   1.000
_cell.angle_alpha   90.00
_cell.angle_beta   90.00
_cell.angle_gamma   90.00
#
_symmetry.space_group_name_H-M   'P 1'
#
loop_
_entity.id
_entity.type
_entity.pdbx_description
1 polymer ?
#
loop_
_entity_poly.entity_id
_entity_poly.type
_entity_poly.pdbx_seq_one_letter_code
_entity_poly.pdbx_strand_id
1 'polypeptide(L)'
;MSADVFREEEAVKKVTFGVWKQILKIILRSKKELALLLIFAVFMSLAEASTIPLNAYAISNLIETYNESALLPFIVLSVTQIVVFAFGVFGFIYFGSKLETQVRYTLRKESFKNLQKLPFSYYDSTKQGWIMARMTSDTNRLARIVSWGILDLTWSGFFMFFTIVVLFISEWRLALVFVSFLPILLFIAIIFRKKVLILNRKSRFHNSQLTGLFNESFLGAKTTKSLAIESELSDEFTKEARVMKKVTLKAILYGAIFSSFLLAGSYTIVAFVMALGGYFALQGLVTMPILFIFIRAAMNTFE
;
A
#
# COMPACT_ATOMS: atom_id res chain seq x y z
N MET A 1 -33.01 -13.15 16.23
CA MET A 1 -32.40 -11.87 15.83
C MET A 1 -32.58 -11.76 14.33
N SER A 2 -33.55 -10.97 13.87
CA SER A 2 -34.11 -11.06 12.51
C SER A 2 -33.11 -10.62 11.43
N ALA A 3 -33.25 -11.21 10.25
CA ALA A 3 -32.45 -10.97 9.04
C ALA A 3 -32.32 -9.49 8.62
N ASP A 4 -33.08 -8.58 9.22
CA ASP A 4 -33.04 -7.15 8.97
C ASP A 4 -31.82 -6.44 9.60
N VAL A 5 -31.26 -6.96 10.70
CA VAL A 5 -30.05 -6.36 11.33
C VAL A 5 -28.81 -6.54 10.44
N PHE A 6 -28.76 -7.59 9.62
CA PHE A 6 -27.65 -7.83 8.69
C PHE A 6 -27.83 -7.16 7.33
N ARG A 7 -29.06 -6.81 6.92
CA ARG A 7 -29.28 -6.00 5.72
C ARG A 7 -28.73 -4.57 5.85
N GLU A 8 -28.60 -4.04 7.07
CA GLU A 8 -27.91 -2.76 7.30
C GLU A 8 -26.39 -2.85 7.07
N GLU A 9 -25.75 -4.02 7.26
CA GLU A 9 -24.34 -4.22 6.92
C GLU A 9 -24.11 -4.41 5.40
N GLU A 10 -25.11 -4.86 4.64
CA GLU A 10 -25.02 -4.98 3.18
C GLU A 10 -25.22 -3.64 2.44
N ALA A 11 -25.92 -2.68 3.05
CA ALA A 11 -26.00 -1.31 2.53
C ALA A 11 -24.75 -0.51 2.92
N VAL A 12 -23.56 -0.99 2.53
CA VAL A 12 -22.33 -0.20 2.58
C VAL A 12 -22.52 0.99 1.63
N LYS A 13 -23.04 2.10 2.16
CA LYS A 13 -23.00 3.41 1.50
C LYS A 13 -21.56 3.57 0.98
N LYS A 14 -21.41 3.68 -0.35
CA LYS A 14 -20.13 4.03 -0.96
C LYS A 14 -19.52 5.16 -0.12
N VAL A 15 -18.27 5.00 0.34
CA VAL A 15 -17.59 6.06 1.10
C VAL A 15 -17.73 7.33 0.29
N THR A 16 -18.61 8.22 0.75
CA THR A 16 -18.95 9.43 0.01
C THR A 16 -17.75 10.34 0.03
N PHE A 17 -17.50 11.04 -1.08
CA PHE A 17 -16.41 12.01 -1.21
C PHE A 17 -16.38 13.03 -0.04
N GLY A 18 -17.55 13.34 0.54
CA GLY A 18 -17.67 14.18 1.73
C GLY A 18 -16.91 13.67 2.97
N VAL A 19 -16.81 12.35 3.18
CA VAL A 19 -16.08 11.75 4.31
C VAL A 19 -14.58 11.95 4.12
N TRP A 20 -14.07 11.71 2.92
CA TRP A 20 -12.67 11.97 2.58
C TRP A 20 -12.30 13.45 2.71
N LYS A 21 -13.20 14.36 2.31
CA LYS A 21 -13.00 15.81 2.49
C LYS A 21 -12.89 16.20 3.97
N GLN A 22 -13.68 15.61 4.85
CA GLN A 22 -13.60 15.85 6.30
C GLN A 22 -12.29 15.32 6.88
N ILE A 23 -11.88 14.11 6.50
CA ILE A 23 -10.61 13.52 6.91
C ILE A 23 -9.43 14.39 6.45
N LEU A 24 -9.42 14.81 5.18
CA LEU A 24 -8.40 15.73 4.65
C LEU A 24 -8.36 17.05 5.42
N LYS A 25 -9.53 17.61 5.78
CA LYS A 25 -9.60 18.83 6.59
C LYS A 25 -8.94 18.66 7.95
N ILE A 26 -9.03 17.48 8.57
CA ILE A 26 -8.37 17.17 9.85
C ILE A 26 -6.85 17.10 9.67
N ILE A 27 -6.38 16.42 8.63
CA ILE A 27 -4.94 16.32 8.31
C ILE A 27 -4.35 17.71 8.04
N LEU A 28 -5.06 18.52 7.25
CA LEU A 28 -4.66 19.89 6.90
C LEU A 28 -4.67 20.87 8.08
N ARG A 29 -5.11 20.47 9.27
CA ARG A 29 -4.88 21.27 10.49
C ARG A 29 -3.45 21.10 11.01
N SER A 30 -2.84 19.94 10.80
CA SER A 30 -1.45 19.64 11.16
C SER A 30 -0.49 20.03 10.02
N LYS A 31 -0.60 21.27 9.53
CA LYS A 31 0.14 21.74 8.34
C LYS A 31 1.66 21.65 8.52
N LYS A 32 2.16 21.85 9.74
CA LYS A 32 3.59 21.80 10.04
C LYS A 32 4.13 20.38 9.90
N GLU A 33 3.46 19.41 10.52
CA GLU A 33 3.82 18.00 10.43
C GLU A 33 3.69 17.47 9.01
N LEU A 34 2.62 17.86 8.29
CA LEU A 34 2.42 17.49 6.90
C LEU A 34 3.51 18.08 5.98
N ALA A 35 3.88 19.34 6.16
CA ALA A 35 4.92 19.98 5.37
C ALA A 35 6.29 19.33 5.61
N LEU A 36 6.64 19.06 6.88
CA LEU A 36 7.88 18.37 7.23
C LEU A 36 7.90 16.94 6.67
N LEU A 37 6.78 16.20 6.77
CA LEU A 37 6.64 14.89 6.14
C LEU A 37 6.92 14.98 4.63
N LEU A 38 6.31 15.94 3.92
CA LEU A 38 6.50 16.10 2.48
C LEU A 38 7.95 16.47 2.12
N ILE A 39 8.59 17.34 2.90
CA ILE A 39 10.01 17.69 2.69
C ILE A 39 10.89 16.45 2.84
N PHE A 40 10.69 15.67 3.90
CA PHE A 40 11.45 14.44 4.12
C PHE A 40 11.09 13.36 3.09
N ALA A 41 9.85 13.30 2.60
CA ALA A 41 9.45 12.41 1.51
C ALA A 41 10.22 12.73 0.23
N VAL A 42 10.24 14.00 -0.17
CA VAL A 42 10.98 14.47 -1.35
C VAL A 42 12.47 14.17 -1.20
N PHE A 43 13.05 14.51 -0.04
CA PHE A 43 14.46 14.30 0.24
C PHE A 43 14.84 12.81 0.23
N MET A 44 14.05 11.96 0.89
CA MET A 44 14.24 10.51 0.92
C MET A 44 14.12 9.91 -0.48
N SER A 45 13.05 10.22 -1.21
CA SER A 45 12.82 9.70 -2.56
C SER A 45 13.89 10.15 -3.55
N LEU A 46 14.40 11.38 -3.42
CA LEU A 46 15.51 11.87 -4.24
C LEU A 46 16.82 11.15 -3.91
N ALA A 47 17.12 10.95 -2.63
CA ALA A 47 18.30 10.20 -2.18
C ALA A 47 18.24 8.73 -2.65
N GLU A 48 17.06 8.13 -2.65
CA GLU A 48 16.82 6.78 -3.17
C GLU A 48 17.05 6.72 -4.69
N ALA A 49 16.43 7.63 -5.45
CA ALA A 49 16.60 7.72 -6.90
C ALA A 49 18.05 8.01 -7.31
N SER A 50 18.83 8.73 -6.48
CA SER A 50 20.25 9.01 -6.74
C SER A 50 21.15 7.78 -6.75
N THR A 51 20.70 6.65 -6.19
CA THR A 51 21.41 5.36 -6.26
C THR A 51 21.62 4.91 -7.70
N ILE A 52 20.68 5.25 -8.59
CA ILE A 52 20.70 4.89 -10.00
C ILE A 52 21.91 5.53 -10.73
N PRO A 53 22.07 6.86 -10.78
CA PRO A 53 23.24 7.49 -11.39
C PRO A 53 24.54 7.23 -10.61
N LEU A 54 24.49 7.03 -9.29
CA LEU A 54 25.66 6.64 -8.50
C LEU A 54 26.26 5.31 -8.98
N ASN A 55 25.42 4.31 -9.23
CA ASN A 55 25.89 3.04 -9.79
C ASN A 55 26.42 3.19 -11.22
N ALA A 56 25.83 4.09 -12.02
CA ALA A 56 26.35 4.40 -13.35
C ALA A 56 27.76 5.01 -13.29
N TYR A 57 28.00 5.94 -12.36
CA TYR A 57 29.33 6.51 -12.12
C TYR A 57 30.36 5.44 -11.75
N ALA A 58 29.96 4.43 -10.96
CA ALA A 58 30.83 3.29 -10.63
C ALA A 58 31.21 2.51 -11.90
N ILE A 59 30.23 2.21 -12.75
CA ILE A 59 30.47 1.46 -13.98
C ILE A 59 31.39 2.23 -14.92
N SER A 60 31.14 3.53 -15.15
CA SER A 60 31.95 4.33 -16.07
C SER A 60 33.40 4.49 -15.61
N ASN A 61 33.62 4.75 -14.32
CA ASN A 61 34.96 5.10 -13.83
C ASN A 61 35.76 3.88 -13.33
N LEU A 62 35.11 2.92 -12.69
CA LEU A 62 35.80 1.75 -12.11
C LEU A 62 35.87 0.58 -13.10
N ILE A 63 34.82 0.36 -13.89
CA ILE A 63 34.73 -0.82 -14.75
C ILE A 63 35.23 -0.50 -16.16
N GLU A 64 34.74 0.58 -16.80
CA GLU A 64 35.15 0.90 -18.17
C GLU A 64 36.55 1.53 -18.23
N THR A 65 36.85 2.47 -17.32
CA THR A 65 38.13 3.20 -17.32
C THR A 65 39.21 2.54 -16.45
N TYR A 66 38.86 1.53 -15.64
CA TYR A 66 39.76 0.89 -14.67
C TYR A 66 40.50 1.89 -13.76
N ASN A 67 39.86 3.00 -13.40
CA ASN A 67 40.49 4.04 -12.62
C ASN A 67 40.43 3.71 -11.11
N GLU A 68 41.51 3.14 -10.58
CA GLU A 68 41.62 2.82 -9.15
C GLU A 68 41.46 4.04 -8.23
N SER A 69 41.86 5.23 -8.71
CA SER A 69 41.72 6.47 -7.92
C SER A 69 40.26 6.90 -7.73
N ALA A 70 39.33 6.41 -8.56
CA ALA A 70 37.90 6.67 -8.43
C ALA A 70 37.22 5.79 -7.36
N LEU A 71 37.90 4.77 -6.84
CA LEU A 71 37.32 3.83 -5.87
C LEU A 71 37.03 4.49 -4.52
N LEU A 72 37.98 5.24 -3.98
CA LEU A 72 37.80 5.96 -2.71
C LEU A 72 36.67 7.01 -2.81
N PRO A 73 36.62 7.89 -3.83
CA PRO A 73 35.48 8.78 -4.05
C PRO A 73 34.14 8.04 -4.16
N PHE A 74 34.09 6.91 -4.87
CA PHE A 74 32.86 6.12 -4.98
C PHE A 74 32.39 5.56 -3.64
N ILE A 75 33.31 5.01 -2.82
CA ILE A 75 32.97 4.50 -1.49
C ILE A 75 32.46 5.64 -0.60
N VAL A 76 33.15 6.79 -0.57
CA VAL A 76 32.75 7.95 0.24
C VAL A 76 31.38 8.47 -0.21
N LEU A 77 31.14 8.57 -1.51
CA LEU A 77 29.86 9.02 -2.06
C LEU A 77 28.73 8.02 -1.73
N SER A 78 29.00 6.73 -1.82
CA SER A 78 28.03 5.67 -1.48
C SER A 78 27.69 5.65 0.00
N VAL A 79 28.68 5.73 0.89
CA VAL A 79 28.45 5.82 2.33
C VAL A 79 27.68 7.09 2.68
N THR A 80 28.06 8.22 2.07
CA THR A 80 27.35 9.49 2.26
C THR A 80 25.89 9.37 1.81
N GLN A 81 25.64 8.78 0.64
CA GLN A 81 24.29 8.55 0.11
C GLN A 81 23.46 7.65 1.03
N ILE A 82 24.05 6.58 1.59
CA ILE A 82 23.38 5.72 2.57
C ILE A 82 23.03 6.49 3.84
N VAL A 83 23.94 7.29 4.40
CA VAL A 83 23.68 8.09 5.59
C VAL A 83 22.58 9.13 5.33
N VAL A 84 22.64 9.80 4.18
CA VAL A 84 21.63 10.78 3.73
C VAL A 84 20.26 10.11 3.58
N PHE A 85 20.20 8.94 2.93
CA PHE A 85 18.96 8.18 2.77
C PHE A 85 18.41 7.73 4.12
N ALA A 86 19.24 7.20 5.02
CA ALA A 86 18.84 6.79 6.36
C ALA A 86 18.29 7.96 7.19
N PHE A 87 18.91 9.14 7.10
CA PHE A 87 18.40 10.36 7.73
C PHE A 87 17.05 10.79 7.14
N GLY A 88 16.90 10.68 5.81
CA GLY A 88 15.64 10.90 5.11
C GLY A 88 14.53 9.98 5.61
N VAL A 89 14.80 8.68 5.66
CA VAL A 89 13.89 7.64 6.18
C VAL A 89 13.49 7.94 7.62
N PHE A 90 14.46 8.25 8.48
CA PHE A 90 14.21 8.56 9.88
C PHE A 90 13.25 9.75 10.03
N GLY A 91 13.54 10.86 9.36
CA GLY A 91 12.68 12.04 9.41
C GLY A 91 11.30 11.79 8.81
N PHE A 92 11.22 11.07 7.70
CA PHE A 92 9.97 10.70 7.05
C PHE A 92 9.07 9.86 7.98
N ILE A 93 9.60 8.82 8.60
CA ILE A 93 8.88 7.98 9.56
C ILE A 93 8.52 8.76 10.84
N TYR A 94 9.43 9.59 11.35
CA TYR A 94 9.22 10.38 12.55
C TYR A 94 8.08 11.39 12.36
N PHE A 95 8.11 12.19 11.29
CA PHE A 95 7.06 13.16 11.00
C PHE A 95 5.76 12.50 10.56
N GLY A 96 5.83 11.34 9.88
CA GLY A 96 4.69 10.46 9.65
C GLY A 96 3.98 10.02 10.93
N SER A 97 4.75 9.54 11.91
CA SER A 97 4.25 9.10 13.21
C SER A 97 3.69 10.25 14.05
N LYS A 98 4.32 11.43 13.95
CA LYS A 98 3.82 12.66 14.59
C LYS A 98 2.51 13.12 13.95
N LEU A 99 2.40 13.09 12.63
CA LEU A 99 1.16 13.36 11.91
C LEU A 99 0.05 12.39 12.34
N GLU A 100 0.35 11.08 12.40
CA GLU A 100 -0.61 10.06 12.87
C GLU A 100 -1.13 10.37 14.27
N THR A 101 -0.22 10.73 15.17
CA THR A 101 -0.56 11.06 16.56
C THR A 101 -1.42 12.32 16.65
N GLN A 102 -1.12 13.35 15.86
CA GLN A 102 -1.90 14.59 15.83
C GLN A 102 -3.30 14.40 15.22
N VAL A 103 -3.40 13.61 14.15
CA VAL A 103 -4.69 13.26 13.55
C VAL A 103 -5.54 12.47 14.56
N ARG A 104 -4.94 11.47 15.24
CA ARG A 104 -5.62 10.70 16.31
C ARG A 104 -6.08 11.59 17.46
N TYR A 105 -5.21 12.49 17.94
CA TYR A 105 -5.55 13.45 18.99
C TYR A 105 -6.73 14.34 18.59
N THR A 106 -6.69 14.90 17.38
CA THR A 106 -7.73 15.79 16.85
C THR A 106 -9.06 15.05 16.73
N LEU A 107 -9.06 13.84 16.17
CA LEU A 107 -10.25 12.99 16.07
C LEU A 107 -10.87 12.72 17.43
N ARG A 108 -10.06 12.34 18.43
CA ARG A 108 -10.56 12.09 19.79
C ARG A 108 -11.08 13.35 20.45
N LYS A 109 -10.38 14.47 20.31
CA LYS A 109 -10.80 15.76 20.89
C LYS A 109 -12.14 16.22 20.33
N GLU A 110 -12.32 16.17 19.01
CA GLU A 110 -13.57 16.57 18.37
C GLU A 110 -14.72 15.61 18.70
N SER A 111 -14.44 14.30 18.68
CA SER A 111 -15.44 13.28 19.03
C SER A 111 -15.90 13.42 20.49
N PHE A 112 -14.96 13.66 21.41
CA PHE A 112 -15.27 13.89 22.82
C PHE A 112 -16.09 15.18 23.05
N LYS A 113 -15.72 16.27 22.37
CA LYS A 113 -16.50 17.52 22.42
C LYS A 113 -17.91 17.32 21.87
N ASN A 114 -18.09 16.45 20.87
CA ASN A 114 -19.40 16.13 20.34
C ASN A 114 -20.22 15.29 21.32
N LEU A 115 -19.61 14.28 21.96
CA LEU A 115 -20.27 13.47 22.99
C LEU A 115 -20.88 14.36 24.10
N GLN A 116 -20.12 15.33 24.61
CA GLN A 116 -20.61 16.27 25.65
C GLN A 116 -21.85 17.10 25.26
N LYS A 117 -22.19 17.17 23.96
CA LYS A 117 -23.34 17.94 23.44
C LYS A 117 -24.53 17.07 23.07
N LEU A 118 -24.39 15.74 23.09
CA LEU A 118 -25.46 14.84 22.73
C LEU A 118 -26.54 14.80 23.82
N PRO A 119 -27.82 14.65 23.45
CA PRO A 119 -28.92 14.55 24.42
C PRO A 119 -28.81 13.26 25.24
N PHE A 120 -29.37 13.25 26.45
CA PHE A 120 -29.40 12.07 27.32
C PHE A 120 -30.01 10.82 26.64
N SER A 121 -31.00 11.01 25.78
CA SER A 121 -31.61 9.92 25.00
C SER A 121 -30.61 9.12 24.16
N TYR A 122 -29.52 9.75 23.69
CA TYR A 122 -28.46 9.03 22.99
C TYR A 122 -27.75 8.02 23.92
N TYR A 123 -27.55 8.39 25.18
CA TYR A 123 -26.88 7.55 26.17
C TYR A 123 -27.78 6.43 26.69
N ASP A 124 -29.09 6.66 26.74
CA ASP A 124 -30.07 5.63 27.10
C ASP A 124 -30.14 4.52 26.04
N SER A 125 -29.99 4.88 24.76
CA SER A 125 -30.06 3.93 23.63
C SER A 125 -28.71 3.34 23.21
N THR A 126 -27.58 3.88 23.69
CA THR A 126 -26.24 3.50 23.20
C THR A 126 -25.41 2.85 24.30
N LYS A 127 -25.00 1.59 24.09
CA LYS A 127 -24.14 0.87 25.03
C LYS A 127 -22.82 1.62 25.27
N GLN A 128 -22.40 1.74 26.53
CA GLN A 128 -21.15 2.41 26.91
C GLN A 128 -19.92 1.84 26.17
N GLY A 129 -19.85 0.51 26.01
CA GLY A 129 -18.76 -0.15 25.29
C GLY A 129 -18.66 0.27 23.82
N TRP A 130 -19.79 0.56 23.16
CA TRP A 130 -19.82 1.05 21.78
C TRP A 130 -19.20 2.45 21.67
N ILE A 131 -19.54 3.35 22.59
CA ILE A 131 -18.96 4.70 22.66
C ILE A 131 -17.44 4.60 22.88
N MET A 132 -17.01 3.75 23.82
CA MET A 132 -15.60 3.56 24.12
C MET A 132 -14.81 3.00 22.92
N ALA A 133 -15.37 2.01 22.21
CA ALA A 133 -14.75 1.44 21.01
C ALA A 133 -14.56 2.50 19.90
N ARG A 134 -15.58 3.33 19.65
CA ARG A 134 -15.48 4.43 18.67
C ARG A 134 -14.43 5.46 19.07
N MET A 135 -14.36 5.81 20.35
CA MET A 135 -13.39 6.78 20.88
C MET A 135 -11.95 6.27 20.87
N THR A 136 -11.74 4.96 20.94
CA THR A 136 -10.40 4.37 21.09
C THR A 136 -9.91 3.65 19.84
N SER A 137 -10.51 2.49 19.54
CA SER A 137 -10.09 1.58 18.46
C SER A 137 -10.33 2.20 17.09
N ASP A 138 -11.53 2.73 16.84
CA ASP A 138 -11.88 3.26 15.52
C ASP A 138 -11.10 4.53 15.19
N THR A 139 -10.95 5.45 16.15
CA THR A 139 -10.08 6.64 15.95
C THR A 139 -8.64 6.26 15.68
N ASN A 140 -8.12 5.22 16.34
CA ASN A 140 -6.76 4.75 16.11
C ASN A 140 -6.61 4.13 14.71
N ARG A 141 -7.58 3.29 14.31
CA ARG A 141 -7.59 2.66 12.99
C ARG A 141 -7.69 3.70 11.87
N LEU A 142 -8.56 4.69 12.04
CA LEU A 142 -8.74 5.77 11.06
C LEU A 142 -7.46 6.61 10.92
N ALA A 143 -6.86 7.03 12.05
CA ALA A 143 -5.63 7.80 12.03
C ALA A 143 -4.48 7.04 11.36
N ARG A 144 -4.34 5.74 11.64
CA ARG A 144 -3.34 4.86 11.02
C ARG A 144 -3.55 4.76 9.51
N ILE A 145 -4.75 4.39 9.05
CA ILE A 145 -5.04 4.22 7.61
C ILE A 145 -4.72 5.50 6.85
N VAL A 146 -5.10 6.64 7.40
CA VAL A 146 -4.88 7.94 6.78
C VAL A 146 -3.41 8.30 6.71
N SER A 147 -2.67 8.09 7.81
CA SER A 147 -1.27 8.52 7.90
C SER A 147 -0.34 7.61 7.10
N TRP A 148 -0.50 6.29 7.23
CA TRP A 148 0.25 5.33 6.42
C TRP A 148 -0.13 5.42 4.94
N GLY A 149 -1.40 5.66 4.62
CA GLY A 149 -1.81 5.93 3.24
C GLY A 149 -1.16 7.19 2.65
N ILE A 150 -0.95 8.24 3.44
CA ILE A 150 -0.20 9.43 3.01
C ILE A 150 1.28 9.11 2.84
N LEU A 151 1.89 8.38 3.78
CA LEU A 151 3.29 7.97 3.68
C LEU A 151 3.53 7.19 2.39
N ASP A 152 2.79 6.11 2.16
CA ASP A 152 2.94 5.27 0.97
C ASP A 152 2.71 6.10 -0.31
N LEU A 153 1.64 6.90 -0.37
CA LEU A 153 1.32 7.68 -1.57
C LEU A 153 2.39 8.75 -1.88
N THR A 154 2.91 9.42 -0.85
CA THR A 154 3.92 10.47 -1.03
C THR A 154 5.27 9.87 -1.40
N TRP A 155 5.73 8.84 -0.69
CA TRP A 155 6.99 8.17 -1.00
C TRP A 155 6.97 7.53 -2.39
N SER A 156 5.99 6.66 -2.68
CA SER A 156 5.92 5.99 -3.99
C SER A 156 5.70 7.00 -5.13
N GLY A 157 4.92 8.06 -4.89
CA GLY A 157 4.70 9.12 -5.86
C GLY A 157 5.97 9.91 -6.20
N PHE A 158 6.70 10.38 -5.18
CA PHE A 158 7.95 11.12 -5.40
C PHE A 158 9.07 10.24 -5.93
N PHE A 159 9.23 9.02 -5.42
CA PHE A 159 10.24 8.09 -5.90
C PHE A 159 10.03 7.76 -7.38
N MET A 160 8.79 7.48 -7.77
CA MET A 160 8.44 7.25 -9.17
C MET A 160 8.70 8.48 -10.04
N PHE A 161 8.31 9.66 -9.56
CA PHE A 161 8.56 10.91 -10.28
C PHE A 161 10.06 11.16 -10.50
N PHE A 162 10.89 11.08 -9.45
CA PHE A 162 12.32 11.31 -9.57
C PHE A 162 13.01 10.23 -10.42
N THR A 163 12.60 8.97 -10.31
CA THR A 163 13.09 7.90 -11.18
C THR A 163 12.83 8.21 -12.64
N ILE A 164 11.59 8.59 -13.00
CA ILE A 164 11.24 8.98 -14.37
C ILE A 164 12.10 10.18 -14.83
N VAL A 165 12.25 11.21 -14.00
CA VAL A 165 13.09 12.38 -14.33
C VAL A 165 14.54 11.97 -14.60
N VAL A 166 15.14 11.14 -13.75
CA VAL A 166 16.50 10.61 -13.95
C VAL A 166 16.60 9.84 -15.26
N LEU A 167 15.60 9.00 -15.60
CA LEU A 167 15.59 8.25 -16.86
C LEU A 167 15.50 9.18 -18.08
N PHE A 168 14.65 10.21 -18.05
CA PHE A 168 14.52 11.16 -19.16
C PHE A 168 15.77 12.00 -19.37
N ILE A 169 16.43 12.43 -18.29
CA ILE A 169 17.70 13.15 -18.36
C ILE A 169 18.81 12.24 -18.91
N SER A 170 18.79 10.95 -18.55
CA SER A 170 19.82 9.99 -18.98
C SER A 170 19.67 9.61 -20.45
N GLU A 171 18.49 9.12 -20.86
CA GLU A 171 18.17 8.85 -22.26
C GLU A 171 16.66 8.82 -22.54
N TRP A 172 16.14 9.91 -23.11
CA TRP A 172 14.70 10.09 -23.31
C TRP A 172 14.06 9.01 -24.19
N ARG A 173 14.80 8.43 -25.14
CA ARG A 173 14.29 7.38 -26.05
C ARG A 173 13.95 6.09 -25.30
N LEU A 174 14.83 5.67 -24.40
CA LEU A 174 14.59 4.51 -23.55
C LEU A 174 13.59 4.83 -22.43
N ALA A 175 13.55 6.07 -21.95
CA ALA A 175 12.56 6.52 -20.98
C ALA A 175 11.13 6.45 -21.52
N LEU A 176 10.91 6.79 -22.80
CA LEU A 176 9.61 6.64 -23.43
C LEU A 176 9.16 5.18 -23.49
N VAL A 177 10.07 4.24 -23.76
CA VAL A 177 9.79 2.80 -23.72
C VAL A 177 9.32 2.45 -22.30
N PHE A 178 10.11 2.79 -21.28
CA PHE A 178 9.75 2.53 -19.88
C PHE A 178 8.35 3.09 -19.51
N VAL A 179 8.11 4.37 -19.81
CA VAL A 179 6.85 5.04 -19.47
C VAL A 179 5.66 4.47 -20.24
N SER A 180 5.86 3.97 -21.47
CA SER A 180 4.78 3.36 -22.25
C SER A 180 4.20 2.09 -21.61
N PHE A 181 4.99 1.36 -20.81
CA PHE A 181 4.52 0.19 -20.07
C PHE A 181 3.73 0.56 -18.80
N LEU A 182 3.92 1.76 -18.24
CA LEU A 182 3.25 2.16 -17.00
C LEU A 182 1.72 2.17 -17.10
N PRO A 183 1.09 2.77 -18.13
CA PRO A 183 -0.37 2.70 -18.30
C PRO A 183 -0.89 1.26 -18.40
N ILE A 184 -0.14 0.37 -19.06
CA ILE A 184 -0.52 -1.04 -19.25
C ILE A 184 -0.53 -1.75 -17.88
N LEU A 185 0.54 -1.58 -17.10
CA LEU A 185 0.64 -2.18 -15.76
C LEU A 185 -0.39 -1.59 -14.79
N LEU A 186 -0.64 -0.27 -14.84
CA LEU A 186 -1.69 0.37 -14.07
C LEU A 186 -3.08 -0.17 -14.41
N PHE A 187 -3.37 -0.39 -15.69
CA PHE A 187 -4.63 -0.96 -16.14
C PHE A 187 -4.83 -2.39 -15.62
N ILE A 188 -3.80 -3.22 -15.73
CA ILE A 188 -3.80 -4.59 -15.16
C ILE A 188 -4.01 -4.52 -13.64
N ALA A 189 -3.30 -3.65 -12.94
CA ALA A 189 -3.43 -3.48 -11.50
C ALA A 189 -4.85 -3.10 -11.07
N ILE A 190 -5.51 -2.18 -11.78
CA ILE A 190 -6.88 -1.77 -11.48
C ILE A 190 -7.86 -2.95 -11.61
N ILE A 191 -7.72 -3.75 -12.68
CA ILE A 191 -8.58 -4.91 -12.92
C ILE A 191 -8.42 -5.95 -11.82
N PHE A 192 -7.17 -6.36 -11.54
CA PHE A 192 -6.89 -7.40 -10.55
C PHE A 192 -7.24 -6.95 -9.13
N ARG A 193 -6.92 -5.71 -8.77
CA ARG A 193 -7.31 -5.12 -7.47
C ARG A 193 -8.82 -5.18 -7.27
N LYS A 194 -9.63 -4.85 -8.28
CA LYS A 194 -11.09 -4.92 -8.21
C LYS A 194 -11.57 -6.36 -7.97
N LYS A 195 -11.01 -7.33 -8.70
CA LYS A 195 -11.37 -8.76 -8.55
C LYS A 195 -11.00 -9.31 -7.17
N VAL A 196 -9.77 -9.07 -6.72
CA VAL A 196 -9.28 -9.49 -5.40
C VAL A 196 -10.14 -8.87 -4.29
N LEU A 197 -10.49 -7.59 -4.40
CA LEU A 197 -11.35 -6.92 -3.42
C LEU A 197 -12.73 -7.57 -3.30
N ILE A 198 -13.37 -7.90 -4.43
CA ILE A 198 -14.69 -8.56 -4.45
C ILE A 198 -14.60 -9.95 -3.81
N LEU A 199 -13.58 -10.74 -4.17
CA LEU A 199 -13.41 -12.09 -3.62
C LEU A 199 -13.11 -12.05 -2.11
N ASN A 200 -12.29 -11.12 -1.64
CA ASN A 200 -12.03 -10.93 -0.22
C ASN A 200 -13.27 -10.50 0.56
N ARG A 201 -14.16 -9.70 -0.04
CA ARG A 201 -15.46 -9.37 0.57
C ARG A 201 -16.33 -10.62 0.71
N LYS A 202 -16.42 -11.43 -0.35
CA LYS A 202 -17.19 -12.68 -0.30
C LYS A 202 -16.60 -13.69 0.70
N SER A 203 -15.27 -13.78 0.80
CA SER A 203 -14.59 -14.60 1.81
C SER A 203 -14.97 -14.16 3.23
N ARG A 204 -14.93 -12.85 3.51
CA ARG A 204 -15.35 -12.29 4.81
C ARG A 204 -16.82 -12.56 5.13
N PHE A 205 -17.70 -12.52 4.14
CA PHE A 205 -19.11 -12.88 4.31
C PHE A 205 -19.29 -14.33 4.79
N HIS A 206 -18.70 -15.30 4.09
CA HIS A 206 -18.79 -16.72 4.51
C HIS A 206 -18.08 -16.98 5.85
N ASN A 207 -17.01 -16.25 6.16
CA ASN A 207 -16.38 -16.32 7.48
C ASN A 207 -17.33 -15.86 8.60
N SER A 208 -18.14 -14.82 8.35
CA SER A 208 -19.18 -14.37 9.29
C SER A 208 -20.23 -15.46 9.52
N GLN A 209 -20.70 -16.11 8.45
CA GLN A 209 -21.67 -17.23 8.55
C GLN A 209 -21.11 -18.38 9.37
N LEU A 210 -19.86 -18.80 9.12
CA LEU A 210 -19.18 -19.84 9.89
C LEU A 210 -19.03 -19.47 11.36
N THR A 211 -18.71 -18.21 11.64
CA THR A 211 -18.59 -17.72 13.02
C THR A 211 -19.96 -17.70 13.72
N GLY A 212 -21.03 -17.41 12.98
CA GLY A 212 -22.42 -17.52 13.46
C GLY A 212 -22.78 -18.96 13.83
N LEU A 213 -22.61 -19.89 12.88
CA LEU A 213 -22.86 -21.33 13.10
C LEU A 213 -22.05 -21.87 14.29
N PHE A 214 -20.79 -21.45 14.41
CA PHE A 214 -19.94 -21.84 15.54
C PHE A 214 -20.49 -21.34 16.89
N ASN A 215 -20.92 -20.08 16.97
CA ASN A 215 -21.51 -19.52 18.20
C ASN A 215 -22.83 -20.21 18.55
N GLU A 216 -23.70 -20.44 17.57
CA GLU A 216 -24.96 -21.16 17.76
C GLU A 216 -24.74 -22.59 18.23
N SER A 217 -23.77 -23.30 17.64
CA SER A 217 -23.37 -24.66 18.03
C SER A 217 -22.90 -24.71 19.48
N PHE A 218 -22.11 -23.72 19.92
CA PHE A 218 -21.55 -23.69 21.27
C PHE A 218 -22.61 -23.35 22.33
N LEU A 219 -23.43 -22.33 22.07
CA LEU A 219 -24.52 -21.93 22.97
C LEU A 219 -25.64 -22.98 23.01
N GLY A 220 -25.90 -23.63 21.88
CA GLY A 220 -26.92 -24.65 21.70
C GLY A 220 -26.46 -26.09 21.97
N ALA A 221 -25.24 -26.31 22.48
CA ALA A 221 -24.63 -27.63 22.56
C ALA A 221 -25.51 -28.69 23.26
N LYS A 222 -26.21 -28.31 24.34
CA LYS A 222 -27.16 -29.18 25.04
C LYS A 222 -28.34 -29.56 24.15
N THR A 223 -28.92 -28.59 23.44
CA THR A 223 -30.02 -28.80 22.50
C THR A 223 -29.59 -29.69 21.32
N THR A 224 -28.42 -29.42 20.73
CA THR A 224 -27.85 -30.24 19.65
C THR A 224 -27.68 -31.69 20.09
N LYS A 225 -27.12 -31.92 21.29
CA LYS A 225 -26.95 -33.26 21.87
C LYS A 225 -28.27 -33.95 22.20
N SER A 226 -29.25 -33.21 22.73
CA SER A 226 -30.57 -33.77 23.05
C SER A 226 -31.37 -34.15 21.80
N LEU A 227 -31.15 -33.46 20.67
CA LEU A 227 -31.80 -33.74 19.39
C LEU A 227 -31.01 -34.69 18.49
N ALA A 228 -29.77 -35.06 18.87
CA ALA A 228 -28.86 -35.92 18.09
C ALA A 228 -28.60 -35.42 16.64
N ILE A 229 -28.49 -34.10 16.47
CA ILE A 229 -28.32 -33.42 15.16
C ILE A 229 -26.87 -32.97 14.88
N GLU A 230 -25.87 -33.55 15.55
CA GLU A 230 -24.47 -33.12 15.39
C GLU A 230 -23.93 -33.32 13.98
N SER A 231 -24.34 -34.40 13.30
CA SER A 231 -23.94 -34.67 11.91
C SER A 231 -24.50 -33.63 10.94
N GLU A 232 -25.76 -33.26 11.09
CA GLU A 232 -26.43 -32.25 10.25
C GLU A 232 -25.75 -30.89 10.37
N LEU A 233 -25.46 -30.46 11.61
CA LEU A 233 -24.77 -29.19 11.88
C LEU A 233 -23.32 -29.21 11.37
N SER A 234 -22.64 -30.35 11.50
CA SER A 234 -21.29 -30.56 10.94
C SER A 234 -21.30 -30.47 9.41
N ASP A 235 -22.32 -31.02 8.75
CA ASP A 235 -22.47 -30.96 7.30
C ASP A 235 -22.76 -29.53 6.83
N GLU A 236 -23.62 -28.79 7.53
CA GLU A 236 -23.88 -27.37 7.27
C GLU A 236 -22.61 -26.53 7.42
N PHE A 237 -21.88 -26.70 8.53
CA PHE A 237 -20.59 -26.04 8.76
C PHE A 237 -19.58 -26.38 7.66
N THR A 238 -19.48 -27.66 7.29
CA THR A 238 -18.57 -28.13 6.25
C THR A 238 -18.92 -27.53 4.88
N LYS A 239 -20.21 -27.37 4.56
CA LYS A 239 -20.67 -26.75 3.32
C LYS A 239 -20.23 -25.29 3.25
N GLU A 240 -20.49 -24.49 4.29
CA GLU A 240 -20.05 -23.08 4.33
C GLU A 240 -18.52 -22.96 4.32
N ALA A 241 -17.81 -23.84 5.03
CA ALA A 241 -16.35 -23.88 5.06
C ALA A 241 -15.75 -24.15 3.67
N ARG A 242 -16.36 -25.07 2.89
CA ARG A 242 -15.94 -25.34 1.50
C ARG A 242 -16.16 -24.13 0.60
N VAL A 243 -17.26 -23.40 0.76
CA VAL A 243 -17.52 -22.19 -0.03
C VAL A 243 -16.52 -21.10 0.33
N MET A 244 -16.27 -20.86 1.62
CA MET A 244 -15.24 -19.93 2.07
C MET A 244 -13.87 -20.29 1.50
N LYS A 245 -13.45 -21.56 1.64
CA LYS A 245 -12.18 -22.07 1.09
C LYS A 245 -12.06 -21.78 -0.40
N LYS A 246 -13.09 -22.11 -1.20
CA LYS A 246 -13.09 -21.87 -2.65
C LYS A 246 -12.96 -20.39 -3.01
N VAL A 247 -13.64 -19.51 -2.28
CA VAL A 247 -13.58 -18.06 -2.54
C VAL A 247 -12.23 -17.48 -2.12
N THR A 248 -11.71 -17.89 -0.95
CA THR A 248 -10.38 -17.47 -0.46
C THR A 248 -9.27 -17.94 -1.39
N LEU A 249 -9.28 -19.20 -1.82
CA LEU A 249 -8.30 -19.72 -2.77
C LEU A 249 -8.35 -18.97 -4.10
N LYS A 250 -9.54 -18.60 -4.59
CA LYS A 250 -9.67 -17.72 -5.76
C LYS A 250 -9.05 -16.35 -5.50
N ALA A 251 -9.30 -15.73 -4.35
CA ALA A 251 -8.72 -14.42 -4.01
C ALA A 251 -7.18 -14.48 -4.02
N ILE A 252 -6.61 -15.53 -3.40
CA ILE A 252 -5.16 -15.78 -3.37
C ILE A 252 -4.63 -15.99 -4.79
N LEU A 253 -5.29 -16.83 -5.60
CA LEU A 253 -4.87 -17.09 -6.99
C LEU A 253 -4.84 -15.79 -7.81
N TYR A 254 -5.89 -14.95 -7.72
CA TYR A 254 -5.90 -13.67 -8.41
C TYR A 254 -4.80 -12.72 -7.91
N GLY A 255 -4.47 -12.75 -6.61
CA GLY A 255 -3.34 -12.01 -6.05
C GLY A 255 -1.98 -12.50 -6.57
N ALA A 256 -1.79 -13.83 -6.64
CA ALA A 256 -0.59 -14.45 -7.17
C ALA A 256 -0.41 -14.13 -8.66
N ILE A 257 -1.46 -14.30 -9.47
CA ILE A 257 -1.45 -13.95 -10.89
C ILE A 257 -1.08 -12.47 -11.07
N PHE A 258 -1.66 -11.57 -10.27
CA PHE A 258 -1.33 -10.15 -10.33
C PHE A 258 0.16 -9.87 -10.08
N SER A 259 0.73 -10.44 -9.02
CA SER A 259 2.15 -10.32 -8.70
C SER A 259 3.03 -10.89 -9.84
N SER A 260 2.66 -12.04 -10.40
CA SER A 260 3.36 -12.61 -11.56
C SER A 260 3.31 -11.72 -12.80
N PHE A 261 2.18 -11.05 -13.07
CA PHE A 261 2.07 -10.10 -14.19
C PHE A 261 2.92 -8.85 -13.99
N LEU A 262 3.03 -8.33 -12.75
CA LEU A 262 3.92 -7.20 -12.46
C LEU A 262 5.39 -7.58 -12.71
N LEU A 263 5.81 -8.75 -12.22
CA LEU A 263 7.17 -9.25 -12.41
C LEU A 263 7.48 -9.50 -13.89
N ALA A 264 6.57 -10.16 -14.62
CA ALA A 264 6.70 -10.37 -16.05
C ALA A 264 6.76 -9.04 -16.81
N GLY A 265 5.99 -8.03 -16.38
CA GLY A 265 6.03 -6.67 -16.91
C GLY A 265 7.40 -6.01 -16.73
N SER A 266 7.97 -6.09 -15.52
CA SER A 266 9.33 -5.61 -15.23
C SER A 266 10.37 -6.26 -16.15
N TYR A 267 10.38 -7.58 -16.27
CA TYR A 267 11.30 -8.28 -17.17
C TYR A 267 11.07 -7.97 -18.65
N THR A 268 9.82 -7.71 -19.05
CA THR A 268 9.51 -7.26 -20.41
C THR A 268 10.14 -5.89 -20.66
N ILE A 269 10.01 -4.94 -19.73
CA ILE A 269 10.66 -3.63 -19.84
C ILE A 269 12.18 -3.80 -19.95
N VAL A 270 12.79 -4.63 -19.10
CA VAL A 270 14.22 -4.96 -19.17
C VAL A 270 14.60 -5.51 -20.54
N ALA A 271 13.84 -6.46 -21.08
CA ALA A 271 14.11 -7.05 -22.40
C ALA A 271 14.06 -6.00 -23.52
N PHE A 272 13.06 -5.12 -23.52
CA PHE A 272 12.94 -4.04 -24.50
C PHE A 272 14.08 -3.01 -24.36
N VAL A 273 14.42 -2.63 -23.13
CA VAL A 273 15.57 -1.75 -22.84
C VAL A 273 16.86 -2.38 -23.34
N MET A 274 17.09 -3.67 -23.10
CA MET A 274 18.29 -4.38 -23.56
C MET A 274 18.34 -4.47 -25.08
N ALA A 275 17.23 -4.77 -25.75
CA ALA A 275 17.18 -4.88 -27.21
C ALA A 275 17.43 -3.54 -27.90
N LEU A 276 16.67 -2.50 -27.53
CA LEU A 276 16.78 -1.17 -28.13
C LEU A 276 18.04 -0.44 -27.67
N GLY A 277 18.34 -0.53 -26.39
CA GLY A 277 19.54 0.08 -25.80
C GLY A 277 20.81 -0.58 -26.30
N GLY A 278 20.82 -1.90 -26.47
CA GLY A 278 21.94 -2.62 -27.11
C GLY A 278 22.14 -2.19 -28.57
N TYR A 279 21.06 -2.02 -29.33
CA TYR A 279 21.12 -1.47 -30.69
C TYR A 279 21.70 -0.05 -30.71
N PHE A 280 21.27 0.83 -29.79
CA PHE A 280 21.85 2.17 -29.67
C PHE A 280 23.30 2.18 -29.18
N ALA A 281 23.69 1.21 -28.35
CA ALA A 281 25.06 1.06 -27.90
C ALA A 281 26.00 0.66 -29.06
N LEU A 282 25.55 -0.23 -29.96
CA LEU A 282 26.31 -0.57 -31.16
C LEU A 282 26.52 0.63 -32.10
N GLN A 283 25.62 1.62 -32.04
CA GLN A 283 25.74 2.88 -32.79
C GLN A 283 26.55 3.95 -32.05
N GLY A 284 27.06 3.67 -30.84
CA GLY A 284 27.77 4.63 -30.00
C GLY A 284 26.87 5.72 -29.41
N LEU A 285 25.55 5.56 -29.45
CA LEU A 285 24.59 6.55 -28.94
C LEU A 285 24.31 6.38 -27.43
N VAL A 286 24.54 5.18 -26.89
CA VAL A 286 24.26 4.82 -25.49
C VAL A 286 25.44 4.05 -24.91
N THR A 287 25.81 4.36 -23.67
CA THR A 287 26.90 3.68 -22.94
C THR A 287 26.38 2.61 -21.99
N MET A 288 27.24 1.69 -21.56
CA MET A 288 26.87 0.62 -20.63
C MET A 288 26.29 1.13 -19.29
N PRO A 289 26.81 2.21 -18.67
CA PRO A 289 26.20 2.81 -17.48
C PRO A 289 24.75 3.24 -17.67
N ILE A 290 24.41 3.77 -18.85
CA ILE A 290 23.03 4.19 -19.16
C ILE A 290 22.13 2.96 -19.23
N LEU A 291 22.55 1.88 -19.90
CA LEU A 291 21.76 0.63 -19.94
C LEU A 291 21.52 0.08 -18.53
N PHE A 292 22.54 0.10 -17.68
CA PHE A 292 22.42 -0.33 -16.29
C PHE A 292 21.40 0.50 -15.50
N ILE A 293 21.38 1.83 -15.70
CA ILE A 293 20.38 2.72 -15.09
C ILE A 293 18.96 2.25 -15.40
N PHE A 294 18.66 1.98 -16.68
CA PHE A 294 17.32 1.57 -17.10
C PHE A 294 16.94 0.19 -16.59
N ILE A 295 17.87 -0.77 -16.61
CA ILE A 295 17.64 -2.12 -16.06
C ILE A 295 17.34 -2.02 -14.56
N ARG A 296 18.15 -1.26 -13.81
CA ARG A 296 17.98 -1.10 -12.37
C ARG A 296 16.66 -0.40 -12.03
N ALA A 297 16.29 0.63 -12.78
CA ALA A 297 15.01 1.31 -12.61
C ALA A 297 13.81 0.38 -12.89
N ALA A 298 13.89 -0.44 -13.94
CA ALA A 298 12.87 -1.42 -14.28
C ALA A 298 12.69 -2.51 -13.23
N MET A 299 13.75 -2.94 -12.56
CA MET A 299 13.61 -3.92 -11.48
C MET A 299 13.04 -3.29 -10.20
N ASN A 300 13.58 -2.14 -9.77
CA ASN A 300 13.21 -1.52 -8.48
C ASN A 300 11.79 -0.92 -8.48
N THR A 301 11.31 -0.38 -9.60
CA THR A 301 10.00 0.30 -9.65
C THR A 301 8.80 -0.64 -9.42
N PHE A 302 8.96 -1.94 -9.68
CA PHE A 302 7.86 -2.91 -9.65
C PHE A 302 7.99 -4.01 -8.59
N GLU A 303 9.03 -3.95 -7.75
CA GLU A 303 9.12 -4.72 -6.50
C GLU A 303 8.38 -4.00 -5.37
#